data_AF-A0A653UR23-F1
#
_entry.id   AF-A0A653UR23-F1
#
_cell.length_a   1.000
_cell.length_b   1.000
_cell.length_c   1.000
_cell.angle_alpha   90.00
_cell.angle_beta   90.00
_cell.angle_gamma   90.00
#
_symmetry.space_group_name_H-M   'P 1'
#
loop_
_entity.id
_entity.type
_entity.pdbx_description
1 polymer ?
#
loop_
_entity_poly.entity_id
_entity_poly.type
_entity_poly.pdbx_seq_one_letter_code
_entity_poly.pdbx_strand_id
1 'polypeptide(L)'
;MPLRKPAAWYGTPEALRVADTILSFQTPAGGWGKNADRSGPPRRPGESWSPPEGAQRKDSWSYVGTIDNGATTTEMRFLALVAAQLGDRGDVYRAAFLKGLRYLLNAQYPNGGFPQIYPLQGGYHDAVTLNDDAMVRVLDLMLDIGEGRSVYGFVPPALKQETQGALRRASAMLVATQQASGAKRTGWGQQYDVLSLELAGARNFEPAALASSESAGVLMFLMRLPDPAPDVRDAVHAGVAWLRAAALRDLAWTGGGAAGRRLQPAPGAPALWSRYYDARTGKPVFGDRDRSIHDDVSEIDVERRNGYAWYGSVPEKALARYAAWSQPIKPVRVILVGDSTMAPNGGYGDALCRRLAPRVACLNKGRAGRSTSSYRAEGYWEEIRGLLEENRDFSQTYVLIQFGHNDQPGKPGRSTDLKTEFPANMGRYADEAVATGAVPVMVTPLARRTFENGKLADTLAPWAAATRAVASERRLPLVDLHTASMTAFAALGEAESTTLGPPPKTDAKGPDLTHLNEKGAEIVAPIVLREFTGAVPALSLPPMQR
;
A
#
# COMPACT_ATOMS: atom_id res chain seq x y z
N MET A 1 -20.88 14.98 5.46
CA MET A 1 -19.44 14.96 5.09
C MET A 1 -19.18 13.92 4.01
N PRO A 2 -19.63 14.11 2.76
CA PRO A 2 -19.42 13.11 1.71
C PRO A 2 -17.94 13.00 1.33
N LEU A 3 -17.41 11.77 1.25
CA LEU A 3 -16.00 11.49 0.93
C LEU A 3 -15.75 11.01 -0.51
N ARG A 4 -16.79 11.00 -1.35
CA ARG A 4 -16.75 10.46 -2.73
C ARG A 4 -17.32 11.42 -3.78
N LYS A 5 -17.36 12.73 -3.47
CA LYS A 5 -17.74 13.73 -4.48
C LYS A 5 -16.58 13.95 -5.46
N PRO A 6 -16.83 14.48 -6.67
CA PRO A 6 -15.75 14.90 -7.57
C PRO A 6 -14.83 15.93 -6.91
N ALA A 7 -13.54 15.94 -7.26
CA ALA A 7 -12.54 16.83 -6.64
C ALA A 7 -12.99 18.31 -6.60
N ALA A 8 -13.51 18.82 -7.72
CA ALA A 8 -14.00 20.20 -7.83
C ALA A 8 -15.10 20.57 -6.83
N TRP A 9 -15.92 19.60 -6.39
CA TRP A 9 -16.98 19.87 -5.40
C TRP A 9 -16.39 20.29 -4.05
N TYR A 10 -15.22 19.79 -3.68
CA TYR A 10 -14.57 20.13 -2.41
C TYR A 10 -14.04 21.57 -2.35
N GLY A 11 -13.98 22.28 -3.48
CA GLY A 11 -13.66 23.71 -3.54
C GLY A 11 -14.89 24.63 -3.49
N THR A 12 -16.11 24.05 -3.43
CA THR A 12 -17.35 24.84 -3.47
C THR A 12 -17.64 25.56 -2.14
N PRO A 13 -18.45 26.63 -2.15
CA PRO A 13 -18.92 27.27 -0.92
C PRO A 13 -19.66 26.32 0.03
N GLU A 14 -20.35 25.31 -0.51
CA GLU A 14 -21.01 24.28 0.28
C GLU A 14 -20.01 23.43 1.06
N ALA A 15 -18.99 22.89 0.39
CA ALA A 15 -17.97 22.08 1.03
C ALA A 15 -17.16 22.89 2.07
N LEU A 16 -16.86 24.16 1.77
CA LEU A 16 -16.20 25.08 2.69
C LEU A 16 -17.00 25.32 3.97
N ARG A 17 -18.31 25.58 3.87
CA ARG A 17 -19.18 25.73 5.06
C ARG A 17 -19.14 24.48 5.94
N VAL A 18 -19.20 23.29 5.33
CA VAL A 18 -19.10 22.04 6.08
C VAL A 18 -17.72 21.91 6.73
N ALA A 19 -16.63 22.26 6.05
CA ALA A 19 -15.28 22.22 6.60
C ALA A 19 -15.10 23.19 7.79
N ASP A 20 -15.66 24.40 7.69
CA ASP A 20 -15.64 25.39 8.77
C ASP A 20 -16.43 24.90 9.99
N THR A 21 -17.60 24.30 9.75
CA THR A 21 -18.37 23.66 10.83
C THR A 21 -17.57 22.52 11.46
N ILE A 22 -16.99 21.61 10.68
CA ILE A 22 -16.11 20.55 11.21
C ILE A 22 -15.00 21.14 12.09
N LEU A 23 -14.29 22.14 11.58
CA LEU A 23 -13.17 22.78 12.27
C LEU A 23 -13.60 23.32 13.65
N SER A 24 -14.76 23.99 13.71
CA SER A 24 -15.27 24.60 14.95
C SER A 24 -15.59 23.59 16.06
N PHE A 25 -15.86 22.33 15.70
CA PHE A 25 -16.18 21.25 16.63
C PHE A 25 -14.97 20.37 17.00
N GLN A 26 -13.77 20.66 16.50
CA GLN A 26 -12.57 19.93 16.90
C GLN A 26 -12.27 20.16 18.39
N THR A 27 -12.06 19.07 19.13
CA THR A 27 -11.70 19.14 20.56
C THR A 27 -10.31 19.76 20.78
N PRO A 28 -10.04 20.29 22.00
CA PRO A 28 -8.68 20.69 22.36
C PRO A 28 -7.66 19.56 22.17
N ALA A 29 -8.05 18.31 22.39
CA ALA A 29 -7.21 17.13 22.18
C ALA A 29 -6.97 16.80 20.70
N GLY A 30 -7.91 17.16 19.80
CA GLY A 30 -7.78 17.02 18.35
C GLY A 30 -8.77 16.06 17.69
N GLY A 31 -9.51 15.27 18.46
CA GLY A 31 -10.59 14.41 17.97
C GLY A 31 -11.92 15.13 17.81
N TRP A 32 -12.93 14.41 17.30
CA TRP A 32 -14.30 14.88 17.15
C TRP A 32 -15.29 13.94 17.84
N GLY A 33 -16.45 14.47 18.22
CA GLY A 33 -17.60 13.67 18.65
C GLY A 33 -18.35 13.05 17.46
N LYS A 34 -19.16 12.03 17.75
CA LYS A 34 -19.98 11.30 16.77
C LYS A 34 -21.40 11.88 16.64
N ASN A 35 -22.16 11.37 15.67
CA ASN A 35 -23.59 11.64 15.47
C ASN A 35 -23.95 13.14 15.40
N ALA A 36 -23.03 13.95 14.91
CA ALA A 36 -23.21 15.40 14.76
C ALA A 36 -23.39 15.77 13.29
N ASP A 37 -24.49 16.45 12.97
CA ASP A 37 -24.69 17.01 11.63
C ASP A 37 -23.73 18.20 11.42
N ARG A 38 -22.84 18.05 10.44
CA ARG A 38 -21.85 19.08 10.07
C ARG A 38 -22.32 19.99 8.94
N SER A 39 -23.57 19.87 8.50
CA SER A 39 -24.18 20.78 7.53
C SER A 39 -24.75 22.06 8.18
N GLY A 40 -24.92 22.04 9.50
CA GLY A 40 -25.39 23.17 10.31
C GLY A 40 -24.33 24.26 10.54
N PRO A 41 -24.64 25.27 11.38
CA PRO A 41 -23.74 26.37 11.67
C PRO A 41 -22.52 25.92 12.50
N PRO A 42 -21.43 26.71 12.50
CA PRO A 42 -20.28 26.47 13.38
C PRO A 42 -20.66 26.49 14.86
N ARG A 43 -19.91 25.73 15.66
CA ARG A 43 -20.03 25.67 17.12
C ARG A 43 -19.84 27.05 17.74
N ARG A 44 -20.70 27.41 18.69
CA ARG A 44 -20.63 28.69 19.43
C ARG A 44 -19.65 28.59 20.62
N PRO A 45 -19.04 29.70 21.06
CA PRO A 45 -18.30 29.73 22.32
C PRO A 45 -19.17 29.21 23.49
N GLY A 46 -18.62 28.29 24.29
CA GLY A 46 -19.33 27.65 25.40
C GLY A 46 -20.25 26.47 25.02
N GLU A 47 -20.54 26.24 23.73
CA GLU A 47 -21.34 25.10 23.28
C GLU A 47 -20.52 23.80 23.29
N SER A 48 -21.14 22.68 23.69
CA SER A 48 -20.49 21.36 23.72
C SER A 48 -19.86 20.95 22.36
N TRP A 49 -18.83 20.12 22.43
CA TRP A 49 -18.06 19.61 21.29
C TRP A 49 -18.71 18.35 20.69
N SER A 50 -19.52 17.66 21.50
CA SER A 50 -20.27 16.47 21.12
C SER A 50 -21.75 16.66 21.50
N PRO A 51 -22.70 16.24 20.64
CA PRO A 51 -24.10 16.22 21.02
C PRO A 51 -24.35 15.22 22.16
N PRO A 52 -25.35 15.46 23.03
CA PRO A 52 -25.73 14.50 24.06
C PRO A 52 -26.30 13.22 23.43
N GLU A 53 -26.00 12.05 24.01
CA GLU A 53 -26.52 10.76 23.54
C GLU A 53 -27.73 10.32 24.38
N GLY A 54 -28.88 10.06 23.73
CA GLY A 54 -30.09 9.57 24.39
C GLY A 54 -30.66 10.54 25.44
N ALA A 55 -30.96 10.05 26.65
CA ALA A 55 -31.51 10.83 27.75
C ALA A 55 -30.43 11.53 28.61
N GLN A 56 -29.18 11.61 28.13
CA GLN A 56 -28.09 12.26 28.85
C GLN A 56 -28.35 13.75 29.05
N ARG A 57 -27.89 14.28 30.19
CA ARG A 57 -27.96 15.73 30.49
C ARG A 57 -27.10 16.49 29.48
N LYS A 58 -27.50 17.72 29.14
CA LYS A 58 -26.77 18.61 28.22
C LYS A 58 -25.30 18.84 28.61
N ASP A 59 -24.94 18.63 29.88
CA ASP A 59 -23.60 18.87 30.44
C ASP A 59 -22.76 17.59 30.61
N SER A 60 -23.20 16.43 30.08
CA SER A 60 -22.45 15.17 30.23
C SER A 60 -21.21 15.11 29.35
N TRP A 61 -20.06 14.81 29.94
CA TRP A 61 -18.80 14.57 29.22
C TRP A 61 -18.78 13.15 28.62
N SER A 62 -19.44 12.97 27.48
CA SER A 62 -19.52 11.67 26.79
C SER A 62 -19.19 11.79 25.30
N TYR A 63 -18.37 10.86 24.79
CA TYR A 63 -17.88 10.84 23.39
C TYR A 63 -17.23 12.16 22.93
N VAL A 64 -16.60 12.90 23.86
CA VAL A 64 -15.88 14.15 23.57
C VAL A 64 -14.49 13.81 23.02
N GLY A 65 -14.48 13.39 21.75
CA GLY A 65 -13.32 12.76 21.10
C GLY A 65 -13.52 11.24 21.05
N THR A 66 -13.94 10.74 19.90
CA THR A 66 -14.19 9.31 19.68
C THR A 66 -13.86 8.91 18.25
N ILE A 67 -13.65 7.61 18.04
CA ILE A 67 -13.53 6.97 16.73
C ILE A 67 -14.78 6.16 16.35
N ASP A 68 -15.78 6.13 17.23
CA ASP A 68 -17.05 5.44 17.03
C ASP A 68 -17.87 6.08 15.90
N ASN A 69 -18.67 5.26 15.19
CA ASN A 69 -19.48 5.70 14.04
C ASN A 69 -18.71 6.49 12.96
N GLY A 70 -17.40 6.24 12.84
CA GLY A 70 -16.53 6.92 11.88
C GLY A 70 -16.16 8.36 12.24
N ALA A 71 -16.45 8.81 13.47
CA ALA A 71 -16.00 10.10 13.98
C ALA A 71 -14.47 10.20 13.97
N THR A 72 -13.97 11.43 13.95
CA THR A 72 -12.55 11.80 13.82
C THR A 72 -11.97 11.46 12.44
N THR A 73 -12.06 10.20 12.00
CA THR A 73 -11.50 9.77 10.70
C THR A 73 -12.27 10.35 9.51
N THR A 74 -13.59 10.48 9.59
CA THR A 74 -14.42 11.09 8.53
C THR A 74 -14.14 12.58 8.40
N GLU A 75 -14.10 13.29 9.52
CA GLU A 75 -13.73 14.71 9.58
C GLU A 75 -12.35 14.95 8.99
N MET A 76 -11.34 14.19 9.43
CA MET A 76 -9.98 14.30 8.89
C MET A 76 -9.94 14.09 7.37
N ARG A 77 -10.59 13.04 6.86
CA ARG A 77 -10.63 12.78 5.41
C ARG A 77 -11.31 13.92 4.64
N PHE A 78 -12.41 14.45 5.17
CA PHE A 78 -13.12 15.57 4.53
C PHE A 78 -12.27 16.84 4.49
N LEU A 79 -11.63 17.19 5.61
CA LEU A 79 -10.75 18.36 5.71
C LEU A 79 -9.56 18.27 4.74
N ALA A 80 -8.94 17.09 4.59
CA ALA A 80 -7.86 16.89 3.65
C ALA A 80 -8.30 17.08 2.18
N LEU A 81 -9.49 16.59 1.82
CA LEU A 81 -10.07 16.76 0.49
C LEU A 81 -10.36 18.24 0.17
N VAL A 82 -10.90 18.99 1.13
CA VAL A 82 -11.13 20.44 1.00
C VAL A 82 -9.81 21.19 0.91
N ALA A 83 -8.85 20.92 1.80
CA ALA A 83 -7.55 21.59 1.80
C ALA A 83 -6.79 21.44 0.47
N ALA A 84 -6.93 20.30 -0.20
CA ALA A 84 -6.31 20.03 -1.50
C ALA A 84 -6.83 20.94 -2.63
N GLN A 85 -7.99 21.59 -2.46
CA GLN A 85 -8.57 22.49 -3.47
C GLN A 85 -8.24 23.97 -3.25
N LEU A 86 -7.53 24.33 -2.17
CA LEU A 86 -7.50 25.71 -1.67
C LEU A 86 -6.12 26.38 -1.66
N GLY A 87 -5.06 25.68 -2.08
CA GLY A 87 -3.69 26.19 -1.92
C GLY A 87 -3.43 26.58 -0.46
N ASP A 88 -2.86 27.76 -0.23
CA ASP A 88 -2.51 28.30 1.10
C ASP A 88 -3.73 28.47 2.02
N ARG A 89 -4.91 28.79 1.47
CA ARG A 89 -6.15 28.89 2.26
C ARG A 89 -6.55 27.56 2.92
N GLY A 90 -5.98 26.45 2.47
CA GLY A 90 -6.16 25.14 3.07
C GLY A 90 -5.36 24.90 4.35
N ASP A 91 -4.44 25.80 4.75
CA ASP A 91 -3.54 25.58 5.89
C ASP A 91 -4.26 25.36 7.21
N VAL A 92 -5.38 26.06 7.44
CA VAL A 92 -6.18 25.87 8.67
C VAL A 92 -6.75 24.45 8.76
N TYR A 93 -7.19 23.89 7.63
CA TYR A 93 -7.73 22.53 7.58
C TYR A 93 -6.61 21.47 7.63
N ARG A 94 -5.44 21.76 7.04
CA ARG A 94 -4.23 20.93 7.20
C ARG A 94 -3.78 20.90 8.66
N ALA A 95 -3.75 22.04 9.34
CA ALA A 95 -3.39 22.12 10.76
C ALA A 95 -4.38 21.32 11.63
N ALA A 96 -5.68 21.44 11.36
CA ALA A 96 -6.71 20.64 12.04
C ALA A 96 -6.55 19.13 11.77
N PHE A 97 -6.22 18.74 10.53
CA PHE A 97 -5.90 17.36 10.20
C PHE A 97 -4.69 16.85 11.00
N LEU A 98 -3.59 17.60 11.04
CA LEU A 98 -2.38 17.22 11.77
C LEU A 98 -2.64 17.07 13.26
N LYS A 99 -3.49 17.94 13.83
CA LYS A 99 -3.97 17.83 15.20
C LYS A 99 -4.80 16.55 15.42
N GLY A 100 -5.67 16.20 14.48
CA GLY A 100 -6.41 14.93 14.48
C GLY A 100 -5.50 13.70 14.37
N LEU A 101 -4.44 13.76 13.57
CA LEU A 101 -3.47 12.68 13.46
C LEU A 101 -2.69 12.51 14.76
N ARG A 102 -2.26 13.61 15.38
CA ARG A 102 -1.62 13.58 16.70
C ARG A 102 -2.57 13.04 17.77
N TYR A 103 -3.86 13.40 17.73
CA TYR A 103 -4.88 12.83 18.61
C TYR A 103 -4.94 11.30 18.50
N LEU A 104 -5.01 10.75 17.28
CA LEU A 104 -5.04 9.30 17.06
C LEU A 104 -3.75 8.63 17.57
N LEU A 105 -2.58 9.22 17.28
CA LEU A 105 -1.30 8.69 17.77
C LEU A 105 -1.22 8.69 19.30
N ASN A 106 -1.75 9.72 19.95
CA ASN A 106 -1.80 9.80 21.42
C ASN A 106 -2.82 8.82 22.03
N ALA A 107 -3.89 8.50 21.29
CA ALA A 107 -4.92 7.55 21.72
C ALA A 107 -4.46 6.08 21.64
N GLN A 108 -3.42 5.78 20.85
CA GLN A 108 -2.96 4.40 20.68
C GLN A 108 -2.33 3.87 21.97
N TYR A 109 -2.81 2.72 22.43
CA TYR A 109 -2.21 2.01 23.54
C TYR A 109 -0.82 1.45 23.21
N PRO A 110 0.05 1.20 24.21
CA PRO A 110 1.37 0.61 23.99
C PRO A 110 1.35 -0.72 23.23
N ASN A 111 0.29 -1.53 23.41
CA ASN A 111 0.09 -2.81 22.71
C ASN A 111 -0.39 -2.65 21.26
N GLY A 112 -0.65 -1.42 20.78
CA GLY A 112 -1.09 -1.13 19.42
C GLY A 112 -2.59 -0.96 19.23
N GLY A 113 -3.42 -1.28 20.25
CA GLY A 113 -4.87 -1.10 20.21
C GLY A 113 -5.32 0.35 20.34
N PHE A 114 -6.59 0.61 20.09
CA PHE A 114 -7.23 1.93 20.23
C PHE A 114 -8.49 1.85 21.09
N PRO A 115 -8.71 2.79 22.03
CA PRO A 115 -9.98 2.92 22.72
C PRO A 115 -11.06 3.45 21.79
N GLN A 116 -12.33 3.23 22.15
CA GLN A 116 -13.44 3.87 21.45
C GLN A 116 -13.43 5.39 21.65
N ILE A 117 -13.02 5.85 22.84
CA ILE A 117 -13.06 7.26 23.26
C ILE A 117 -11.69 7.64 23.83
N TYR A 118 -11.17 8.80 23.42
CA TYR A 118 -9.95 9.36 23.98
C TYR A 118 -10.10 10.89 24.19
N PRO A 119 -9.67 11.47 25.32
CA PRO A 119 -9.17 10.83 26.54
C PRO A 119 -10.13 9.79 27.12
N LEU A 120 -9.58 8.82 27.86
CA LEU A 120 -10.32 7.65 28.34
C LEU A 120 -11.54 8.04 29.16
N GLN A 121 -12.67 7.36 28.90
CA GLN A 121 -13.96 7.65 29.54
C GLN A 121 -14.29 6.64 30.64
N GLY A 122 -13.68 5.46 30.62
CA GLY A 122 -13.99 4.36 31.52
C GLY A 122 -15.05 3.40 30.97
N GLY A 123 -15.15 2.24 31.61
CA GLY A 123 -16.03 1.15 31.16
C GLY A 123 -15.54 0.51 29.86
N TYR A 124 -16.46 -0.03 29.05
CA TYR A 124 -16.09 -0.69 27.80
C TYR A 124 -15.51 0.27 26.74
N HIS A 125 -15.65 1.59 26.92
CA HIS A 125 -15.09 2.58 26.01
C HIS A 125 -13.56 2.59 25.98
N ASP A 126 -12.93 2.08 27.06
CA ASP A 126 -11.48 1.96 27.19
C ASP A 126 -10.95 0.59 26.69
N ALA A 127 -11.84 -0.30 26.27
CA ALA A 127 -11.44 -1.54 25.63
C ALA A 127 -10.81 -1.24 24.25
N VAL A 128 -9.95 -2.13 23.76
CA VAL A 128 -9.52 -2.04 22.36
C VAL A 128 -10.71 -2.31 21.47
N THR A 129 -11.08 -1.33 20.65
CA THR A 129 -12.40 -1.29 20.01
C THR A 129 -12.32 -1.52 18.49
N LEU A 130 -12.78 -2.68 18.06
CA LEU A 130 -13.03 -2.99 16.65
C LEU A 130 -14.48 -2.70 16.23
N ASN A 131 -15.40 -2.61 17.18
CA ASN A 131 -16.82 -2.30 16.96
C ASN A 131 -17.04 -1.17 15.95
N ASP A 132 -17.97 -1.36 15.01
CA ASP A 132 -18.34 -0.40 13.96
C ASP A 132 -17.14 0.06 13.10
N ASP A 133 -16.19 -0.87 12.87
CA ASP A 133 -14.91 -0.63 12.22
C ASP A 133 -14.07 0.50 12.86
N ALA A 134 -14.28 0.84 14.13
CA ALA A 134 -13.68 2.04 14.75
C ALA A 134 -12.16 2.10 14.58
N MET A 135 -11.44 1.08 15.07
CA MET A 135 -10.00 0.96 14.87
C MET A 135 -9.64 0.75 13.40
N VAL A 136 -10.38 -0.07 12.65
CA VAL A 136 -10.09 -0.36 11.23
C VAL A 136 -10.07 0.91 10.38
N ARG A 137 -10.98 1.85 10.61
CA ARG A 137 -11.01 3.16 9.90
C ARG A 137 -9.79 4.03 10.22
N VAL A 138 -9.30 3.96 11.46
CA VAL A 138 -8.06 4.62 11.87
C VAL A 138 -6.89 4.00 11.09
N LEU A 139 -6.79 2.67 11.05
CA LEU A 139 -5.72 1.98 10.34
C LEU A 139 -5.75 2.24 8.83
N ASP A 140 -6.93 2.29 8.23
CA ASP A 140 -7.09 2.63 6.81
C ASP A 140 -6.58 4.05 6.49
N LEU A 141 -6.83 5.01 7.38
CA LEU A 141 -6.33 6.38 7.24
C LEU A 141 -4.80 6.43 7.42
N MET A 142 -4.27 5.74 8.44
CA MET A 142 -2.82 5.64 8.66
C MET A 142 -2.10 4.96 7.49
N LEU A 143 -2.71 3.93 6.90
CA LEU A 143 -2.19 3.26 5.70
C LEU A 143 -2.19 4.20 4.50
N ASP A 144 -3.26 4.97 4.26
CA ASP A 144 -3.29 5.97 3.18
C ASP A 144 -2.18 7.04 3.31
N ILE A 145 -1.92 7.49 4.53
CA ILE A 145 -0.83 8.44 4.82
C ILE A 145 0.53 7.77 4.56
N GLY A 146 0.70 6.53 5.02
CA GLY A 146 1.90 5.72 4.80
C GLY A 146 2.23 5.48 3.33
N GLU A 147 1.20 5.19 2.52
CA GLU A 147 1.27 5.03 1.06
C GLU A 147 1.64 6.33 0.33
N GLY A 148 1.54 7.49 1.00
CA GLY A 148 1.88 8.78 0.42
C GLY A 148 0.88 9.26 -0.64
N ARG A 149 -0.41 8.95 -0.47
CA ARG A 149 -1.44 9.49 -1.36
C ARG A 149 -1.35 11.01 -1.40
N SER A 150 -1.48 11.59 -2.60
CA SER A 150 -1.23 13.02 -2.86
C SER A 150 -2.01 13.96 -1.94
N VAL A 151 -3.26 13.62 -1.60
CA VAL A 151 -4.10 14.39 -0.68
C VAL A 151 -3.50 14.53 0.73
N TYR A 152 -2.59 13.64 1.13
CA TYR A 152 -1.88 13.68 2.42
C TYR A 152 -0.41 14.13 2.28
N GLY A 153 -0.02 14.68 1.12
CA GLY A 153 1.36 15.11 0.86
C GLY A 153 1.88 16.20 1.81
N PHE A 154 0.98 16.88 2.52
CA PHE A 154 1.32 17.89 3.53
C PHE A 154 1.73 17.30 4.89
N VAL A 155 1.59 15.98 5.11
CA VAL A 155 1.97 15.35 6.38
C VAL A 155 3.50 15.32 6.49
N PRO A 156 4.10 15.91 7.55
CA PRO A 156 5.55 15.94 7.70
C PRO A 156 6.17 14.53 7.73
N PRO A 157 7.38 14.33 7.15
CA PRO A 157 8.03 13.02 7.10
C PRO A 157 8.16 12.31 8.47
N ALA A 158 8.50 13.06 9.53
CA ALA A 158 8.60 12.51 10.89
C ALA A 158 7.26 11.95 11.39
N LEU A 159 6.16 12.68 11.15
CA LEU A 159 4.83 12.25 11.56
C LEU A 159 4.34 11.06 10.72
N LYS A 160 4.69 11.04 9.42
CA LYS A 160 4.44 9.88 8.55
C LYS A 160 5.15 8.63 9.06
N GLN A 161 6.42 8.74 9.47
CA GLN A 161 7.18 7.63 10.05
C GLN A 161 6.57 7.13 11.35
N GLU A 162 6.17 8.04 12.24
CA GLU A 162 5.47 7.71 13.50
C GLU A 162 4.15 6.97 13.22
N THR A 163 3.38 7.45 12.24
CA THR A 163 2.13 6.84 11.77
C THR A 163 2.34 5.42 11.24
N GLN A 164 3.40 5.20 10.46
CA GLN A 164 3.76 3.84 10.01
C GLN A 164 4.15 2.92 11.18
N GLY A 165 4.82 3.46 12.21
CA GLY A 165 5.10 2.73 13.44
C GLY A 165 3.84 2.32 14.20
N ALA A 166 2.88 3.24 14.34
CA ALA A 166 1.59 2.97 14.94
C ALA A 166 0.80 1.90 14.17
N LEU A 167 0.78 1.98 12.84
CA LEU A 167 0.14 1.01 11.96
C LEU A 167 0.72 -0.40 12.12
N ARG A 168 2.05 -0.51 12.25
CA ARG A 168 2.73 -1.80 12.48
C ARG A 168 2.33 -2.43 13.81
N ARG A 169 2.33 -1.67 14.91
CA ARG A 169 1.89 -2.16 16.24
C ARG A 169 0.45 -2.62 16.21
N ALA A 170 -0.44 -1.84 15.60
CA ALA A 170 -1.85 -2.19 15.45
C ALA A 170 -2.06 -3.47 14.62
N SER A 171 -1.33 -3.62 13.51
CA SER A 171 -1.41 -4.83 12.68
C SER A 171 -0.93 -6.07 13.42
N ALA A 172 0.15 -5.96 14.20
CA ALA A 172 0.64 -7.05 15.05
C ALA A 172 -0.39 -7.43 16.14
N MET A 173 -1.03 -6.43 16.74
CA MET A 173 -2.10 -6.63 17.72
C MET A 173 -3.31 -7.36 17.12
N LEU A 174 -3.72 -7.03 15.90
CA LEU A 174 -4.79 -7.75 15.20
C LEU A 174 -4.41 -9.23 15.01
N VAL A 175 -3.19 -9.54 14.58
CA VAL A 175 -2.75 -10.94 14.44
C VAL A 175 -2.73 -11.64 15.80
N ALA A 176 -2.24 -10.99 16.84
CA ALA A 176 -2.12 -11.54 18.19
C ALA A 176 -3.48 -11.81 18.87
N THR A 177 -4.51 -11.04 18.52
CA THR A 177 -5.87 -11.15 19.11
C THR A 177 -6.83 -12.03 18.32
N GLN A 178 -6.37 -12.59 17.20
CA GLN A 178 -7.17 -13.53 16.43
C GLN A 178 -7.45 -14.78 17.27
N GLN A 179 -8.73 -15.07 17.48
CA GLN A 179 -9.13 -16.16 18.36
C GLN A 179 -8.91 -17.51 17.71
N ALA A 180 -8.73 -18.55 18.52
CA ALA A 180 -8.62 -19.92 18.06
C ALA A 180 -9.66 -20.82 18.75
N SER A 181 -10.21 -21.77 17.99
CA SER A 181 -10.95 -22.91 18.53
C SER A 181 -10.13 -24.17 18.25
N GLY A 182 -9.51 -24.70 19.31
CA GLY A 182 -8.49 -25.74 19.20
C GLY A 182 -7.29 -25.27 18.36
N ALA A 183 -6.88 -26.06 17.37
CA ALA A 183 -5.77 -25.74 16.47
C ALA A 183 -6.14 -24.77 15.32
N LYS A 184 -7.41 -24.37 15.17
CA LYS A 184 -7.87 -23.54 14.06
C LYS A 184 -8.09 -22.10 14.50
N ARG A 185 -7.36 -21.17 13.90
CA ARG A 185 -7.65 -19.73 14.03
C ARG A 185 -9.00 -19.39 13.37
N THR A 186 -9.68 -18.39 13.93
CA THR A 186 -11.05 -17.98 13.58
C THR A 186 -11.09 -16.48 13.26
N GLY A 187 -12.03 -15.73 13.82
CA GLY A 187 -12.17 -14.30 13.65
C GLY A 187 -11.72 -13.50 14.88
N TRP A 188 -12.31 -12.33 15.01
CA TRP A 188 -12.11 -11.34 16.07
C TRP A 188 -13.43 -10.99 16.74
N GLY A 189 -13.36 -10.49 17.98
CA GLY A 189 -14.51 -9.90 18.66
C GLY A 189 -14.72 -8.43 18.34
N GLN A 190 -15.71 -7.81 18.97
CA GLN A 190 -15.94 -6.37 18.83
C GLN A 190 -14.99 -5.53 19.67
N GLN A 191 -14.61 -6.05 20.84
CA GLN A 191 -13.62 -5.40 21.67
C GLN A 191 -12.84 -6.40 22.52
N TYR A 192 -11.68 -5.93 22.99
CA TYR A 192 -10.75 -6.69 23.79
C TYR A 192 -10.38 -5.90 25.02
N ASP A 193 -10.19 -6.58 26.15
CA ASP A 193 -9.60 -5.94 27.32
C ASP A 193 -8.22 -5.39 26.96
N VAL A 194 -7.92 -4.18 27.41
CA VAL A 194 -6.71 -3.46 26.99
C VAL A 194 -5.43 -4.09 27.55
N LEU A 195 -5.49 -4.79 28.68
CA LEU A 195 -4.31 -5.35 29.33
C LEU A 195 -4.09 -6.80 28.93
N SER A 196 -5.11 -7.64 29.09
CA SER A 196 -5.06 -9.08 28.83
C SER A 196 -5.20 -9.44 27.36
N LEU A 197 -5.80 -8.55 26.55
CA LEU A 197 -6.17 -8.82 25.17
C LEU A 197 -7.16 -9.99 24.99
N GLU A 198 -7.88 -10.36 26.05
CA GLU A 198 -8.99 -11.29 25.98
C GLU A 198 -10.24 -10.62 25.42
N LEU A 199 -11.16 -11.41 24.85
CA LEU A 199 -12.45 -10.91 24.39
C LEU A 199 -13.20 -10.21 25.53
N ALA A 200 -13.72 -9.02 25.25
CA ALA A 200 -14.51 -8.24 26.20
C ALA A 200 -15.93 -7.98 25.68
N GLY A 201 -16.90 -7.95 26.60
CA GLY A 201 -18.25 -7.47 26.31
C GLY A 201 -18.29 -5.93 26.26
N ALA A 202 -19.40 -5.38 25.76
CA ALA A 202 -19.66 -3.94 25.77
C ALA A 202 -20.97 -3.61 26.49
N ARG A 203 -22.02 -3.27 25.75
CA ARG A 203 -23.36 -3.06 26.32
C ARG A 203 -23.89 -4.39 26.87
N ASN A 204 -24.90 -4.36 27.73
CA ASN A 204 -25.45 -5.56 28.38
C ASN A 204 -25.80 -6.71 27.40
N PHE A 205 -26.19 -6.37 26.18
CA PHE A 205 -26.57 -7.30 25.12
C PHE A 205 -25.42 -7.65 24.14
N GLU A 206 -24.19 -7.22 24.42
CA GLU A 206 -23.00 -7.42 23.59
C GLU A 206 -21.96 -8.23 24.38
N PRO A 207 -22.05 -9.57 24.35
CA PRO A 207 -21.18 -10.44 25.14
C PRO A 207 -19.74 -10.47 24.59
N ALA A 208 -18.81 -10.98 25.40
CA ALA A 208 -17.46 -11.31 24.98
C ALA A 208 -17.51 -12.50 23.99
N ALA A 209 -17.59 -12.19 22.69
CA ALA A 209 -17.82 -13.17 21.63
C ALA A 209 -17.10 -12.78 20.34
N LEU A 210 -16.93 -13.75 19.45
CA LEU A 210 -16.51 -13.49 18.06
C LEU A 210 -17.58 -12.66 17.35
N ALA A 211 -17.16 -11.71 16.52
CA ALA A 211 -18.04 -10.80 15.80
C ALA A 211 -17.80 -10.90 14.29
N SER A 212 -18.78 -11.36 13.53
CA SER A 212 -18.61 -11.64 12.09
C SER A 212 -18.38 -10.38 11.26
N SER A 213 -19.12 -9.30 11.52
CA SER A 213 -18.96 -8.02 10.83
C SER A 213 -17.60 -7.38 11.08
N GLU A 214 -17.15 -7.32 12.33
CA GLU A 214 -15.85 -6.71 12.65
C GLU A 214 -14.69 -7.57 12.16
N SER A 215 -14.83 -8.89 12.21
CA SER A 215 -13.87 -9.81 11.59
C SER A 215 -13.75 -9.55 10.09
N ALA A 216 -14.86 -9.29 9.40
CA ALA A 216 -14.84 -8.94 7.99
C ALA A 216 -14.11 -7.60 7.75
N GLY A 217 -14.32 -6.60 8.61
CA GLY A 217 -13.58 -5.33 8.60
C GLY A 217 -12.07 -5.52 8.75
N VAL A 218 -11.65 -6.30 9.75
CA VAL A 218 -10.23 -6.65 9.96
C VAL A 218 -9.65 -7.36 8.75
N LEU A 219 -10.32 -8.38 8.21
CA LEU A 219 -9.86 -9.12 7.03
C LEU A 219 -9.69 -8.20 5.81
N MET A 220 -10.65 -7.30 5.58
CA MET A 220 -10.58 -6.32 4.49
C MET A 220 -9.34 -5.42 4.62
N PHE A 221 -9.03 -4.97 5.83
CA PHE A 221 -7.83 -4.18 6.12
C PHE A 221 -6.54 -4.99 5.94
N LEU A 222 -6.45 -6.21 6.52
CA LEU A 222 -5.25 -7.04 6.40
C LEU A 222 -4.94 -7.39 4.93
N MET A 223 -5.97 -7.63 4.11
CA MET A 223 -5.83 -7.84 2.66
C MET A 223 -5.44 -6.57 1.88
N ARG A 224 -5.48 -5.39 2.51
CA ARG A 224 -5.04 -4.12 1.93
C ARG A 224 -3.55 -3.85 2.18
N LEU A 225 -2.96 -4.47 3.21
CA LEU A 225 -1.54 -4.29 3.52
C LEU A 225 -0.68 -4.69 2.30
N PRO A 226 0.31 -3.85 1.91
CA PRO A 226 1.22 -4.18 0.82
C PRO A 226 2.20 -5.26 1.29
N ASP A 227 2.24 -6.39 0.57
CA ASP A 227 3.14 -7.51 0.85
C ASP A 227 3.07 -7.99 2.32
N PRO A 228 1.89 -8.45 2.78
CA PRO A 228 1.69 -8.80 4.18
C PRO A 228 2.64 -9.93 4.60
N ALA A 229 3.13 -9.87 5.85
CA ALA A 229 3.98 -10.90 6.44
C ALA A 229 3.27 -12.27 6.47
N PRO A 230 4.01 -13.40 6.52
CA PRO A 230 3.41 -14.74 6.48
C PRO A 230 2.32 -14.98 7.53
N ASP A 231 2.54 -14.54 8.76
CA ASP A 231 1.58 -14.64 9.87
C ASP A 231 0.28 -13.84 9.62
N VAL A 232 0.38 -12.68 8.97
CA VAL A 232 -0.77 -11.89 8.51
C VAL A 232 -1.53 -12.64 7.40
N ARG A 233 -0.82 -13.27 6.45
CA ARG A 233 -1.45 -14.07 5.39
C ARG A 233 -2.20 -15.26 5.99
N ASP A 234 -1.57 -15.98 6.93
CA ASP A 234 -2.18 -17.09 7.64
C ASP A 234 -3.41 -16.65 8.42
N ALA A 235 -3.35 -15.48 9.07
CA ALA A 235 -4.50 -14.89 9.76
C ALA A 235 -5.66 -14.62 8.80
N VAL A 236 -5.38 -14.07 7.60
CA VAL A 236 -6.39 -13.84 6.55
C VAL A 236 -7.00 -15.15 6.08
N HIS A 237 -6.18 -16.16 5.74
CA HIS A 237 -6.64 -17.45 5.28
C HIS A 237 -7.55 -18.13 6.32
N ALA A 238 -7.16 -18.11 7.59
CA ALA A 238 -7.92 -18.71 8.68
C ALA A 238 -9.25 -17.99 8.93
N GLY A 239 -9.23 -16.65 9.00
CA GLY A 239 -10.46 -15.87 9.21
C GLY A 239 -11.46 -16.03 8.07
N VAL A 240 -11.00 -16.10 6.83
CA VAL A 240 -11.84 -16.38 5.67
C VAL A 240 -12.40 -17.80 5.71
N ALA A 241 -11.59 -18.80 6.10
CA ALA A 241 -12.05 -20.17 6.26
C ALA A 241 -13.17 -20.26 7.32
N TRP A 242 -13.01 -19.55 8.43
CA TRP A 242 -14.04 -19.45 9.48
C TRP A 242 -15.32 -18.79 8.96
N LEU A 243 -15.23 -17.64 8.28
CA LEU A 243 -16.42 -16.98 7.71
C LEU A 243 -17.15 -17.87 6.69
N ARG A 244 -16.42 -18.63 5.86
CA ARG A 244 -17.05 -19.60 4.94
C ARG A 244 -17.80 -20.71 5.67
N ALA A 245 -17.23 -21.22 6.76
CA ALA A 245 -17.84 -22.27 7.58
C ALA A 245 -19.06 -21.77 8.37
N ALA A 246 -19.03 -20.52 8.83
CA ALA A 246 -20.12 -19.90 9.61
C ALA A 246 -21.28 -19.37 8.77
N ALA A 247 -21.19 -19.43 7.43
CA ALA A 247 -22.19 -18.87 6.53
C ALA A 247 -23.52 -19.65 6.60
N LEU A 248 -24.60 -18.93 6.87
CA LEU A 248 -25.97 -19.39 6.77
C LEU A 248 -26.48 -19.15 5.35
N ARG A 249 -26.99 -20.19 4.69
CA ARG A 249 -27.50 -20.11 3.31
C ARG A 249 -29.00 -20.39 3.28
N ASP A 250 -29.66 -19.90 2.22
CA ASP A 250 -31.08 -20.14 1.99
C ASP A 250 -31.97 -19.66 3.15
N LEU A 251 -31.53 -18.62 3.85
CA LEU A 251 -32.24 -18.01 4.98
C LEU A 251 -32.31 -16.50 4.81
N ALA A 252 -33.40 -15.89 5.28
CA ALA A 252 -33.57 -14.46 5.34
C ALA A 252 -33.93 -14.00 6.76
N TRP A 253 -33.34 -12.88 7.19
CA TRP A 253 -33.66 -12.22 8.46
C TRP A 253 -34.80 -11.20 8.25
N THR A 254 -36.03 -11.64 8.48
CA THR A 254 -37.26 -10.91 8.09
C THR A 254 -38.29 -10.90 9.22
N GLY A 255 -39.48 -10.32 8.96
CA GLY A 255 -40.51 -10.10 9.98
C GLY A 255 -40.32 -8.78 10.73
N GLY A 256 -40.73 -8.74 11.99
CA GLY A 256 -40.69 -7.52 12.82
C GLY A 256 -42.02 -7.26 13.53
N GLY A 257 -42.14 -6.08 14.15
CA GLY A 257 -43.33 -5.70 14.92
C GLY A 257 -43.50 -6.56 16.18
N ALA A 258 -44.75 -6.75 16.62
CA ALA A 258 -45.05 -7.47 17.87
C ALA A 258 -44.57 -8.93 17.87
N ALA A 259 -44.46 -9.57 16.70
CA ALA A 259 -43.98 -10.95 16.58
C ALA A 259 -42.44 -11.05 16.56
N GLY A 260 -41.73 -9.93 16.39
CA GLY A 260 -40.28 -9.85 16.27
C GLY A 260 -39.72 -10.37 14.94
N ARG A 261 -38.47 -9.99 14.64
CA ARG A 261 -37.71 -10.55 13.50
C ARG A 261 -37.31 -12.01 13.75
N ARG A 262 -37.21 -12.80 12.68
CA ARG A 262 -36.87 -14.24 12.72
C ARG A 262 -36.06 -14.63 11.47
N LEU A 263 -35.26 -15.68 11.60
CA LEU A 263 -34.71 -16.37 10.43
C LEU A 263 -35.80 -17.23 9.80
N GLN A 264 -35.97 -17.11 8.49
CA GLN A 264 -36.97 -17.87 7.74
C GLN A 264 -36.33 -18.49 6.49
N PRO A 265 -36.77 -19.69 6.05
CA PRO A 265 -36.36 -20.27 4.79
C PRO A 265 -36.58 -19.30 3.62
N ALA A 266 -35.53 -19.09 2.84
CA ALA A 266 -35.52 -18.25 1.66
C ALA A 266 -34.50 -18.79 0.65
N PRO A 267 -34.84 -19.85 -0.11
CA PRO A 267 -33.93 -20.46 -1.09
C PRO A 267 -33.35 -19.43 -2.07
N GLY A 268 -32.04 -19.46 -2.26
CA GLY A 268 -31.32 -18.54 -3.14
C GLY A 268 -31.04 -17.16 -2.56
N ALA A 269 -31.41 -16.90 -1.30
CA ALA A 269 -31.03 -15.67 -0.62
C ALA A 269 -29.50 -15.56 -0.43
N PRO A 270 -28.94 -14.33 -0.42
CA PRO A 270 -27.55 -14.09 -0.04
C PRO A 270 -27.21 -14.70 1.32
N ALA A 271 -25.94 -15.02 1.52
CA ALA A 271 -25.52 -15.64 2.76
C ALA A 271 -25.67 -14.65 3.93
N LEU A 272 -26.02 -15.20 5.10
CA LEU A 272 -26.11 -14.47 6.35
C LEU A 272 -25.11 -15.03 7.36
N TRP A 273 -24.74 -14.19 8.31
CA TRP A 273 -23.96 -14.57 9.47
C TRP A 273 -24.66 -14.04 10.71
N SER A 274 -24.67 -14.82 11.79
CA SER A 274 -24.92 -14.27 13.11
C SER A 274 -23.92 -13.15 13.41
N ARG A 275 -24.36 -12.12 14.12
CA ARG A 275 -23.47 -11.05 14.58
C ARG A 275 -22.42 -11.62 15.54
N TYR A 276 -22.83 -12.46 16.47
CA TYR A 276 -21.94 -13.06 17.46
C TYR A 276 -21.88 -14.58 17.39
N TYR A 277 -20.70 -15.11 17.70
CA TYR A 277 -20.46 -16.54 17.89
C TYR A 277 -19.67 -16.76 19.19
N ASP A 278 -20.04 -17.78 19.95
CA ASP A 278 -19.24 -18.24 21.08
C ASP A 278 -17.86 -18.70 20.58
N ALA A 279 -16.80 -18.15 21.16
CA ALA A 279 -15.43 -18.36 20.66
C ALA A 279 -14.96 -19.83 20.80
N ARG A 280 -15.52 -20.56 21.77
CA ARG A 280 -15.15 -21.96 22.04
C ARG A 280 -15.88 -22.92 21.10
N THR A 281 -17.21 -22.80 21.02
CA THR A 281 -18.08 -23.74 20.31
C THR A 281 -18.33 -23.35 18.86
N GLY A 282 -18.13 -22.08 18.48
CA GLY A 282 -18.42 -21.56 17.16
C GLY A 282 -19.92 -21.45 16.85
N LYS A 283 -20.81 -21.58 17.85
CA LYS A 283 -22.26 -21.44 17.68
C LYS A 283 -22.70 -19.98 17.78
N PRO A 284 -23.76 -19.56 17.04
CA PRO A 284 -24.39 -18.27 17.23
C PRO A 284 -24.78 -18.01 18.70
N VAL A 285 -24.61 -16.77 19.17
CA VAL A 285 -25.07 -16.33 20.50
C VAL A 285 -25.76 -14.97 20.43
N PHE A 286 -26.71 -14.73 21.34
CA PHE A 286 -27.56 -13.54 21.38
C PHE A 286 -27.62 -13.01 22.81
N GLY A 287 -27.48 -11.69 22.99
CA GLY A 287 -27.54 -11.05 24.30
C GLY A 287 -28.80 -10.22 24.49
N ASP A 288 -29.21 -10.02 25.74
CA ASP A 288 -30.34 -9.15 26.09
C ASP A 288 -29.96 -8.07 27.13
N ARG A 289 -30.86 -7.13 27.40
CA ARG A 289 -30.64 -5.97 28.28
C ARG A 289 -30.38 -6.37 29.73
N ASP A 290 -30.89 -7.52 30.16
CA ASP A 290 -30.69 -8.10 31.50
C ASP A 290 -29.35 -8.84 31.65
N ARG A 291 -28.53 -8.87 30.59
CA ARG A 291 -27.22 -9.56 30.48
C ARG A 291 -27.30 -11.07 30.31
N SER A 292 -28.47 -11.62 30.00
CA SER A 292 -28.58 -13.02 29.58
C SER A 292 -27.87 -13.26 28.24
N ILE A 293 -27.42 -14.49 28.03
CA ILE A 293 -26.86 -14.97 26.76
C ILE A 293 -27.65 -16.20 26.35
N HIS A 294 -28.10 -16.20 25.10
CA HIS A 294 -28.96 -17.20 24.49
C HIS A 294 -28.29 -17.80 23.25
N ASP A 295 -28.66 -19.03 22.89
CA ASP A 295 -28.25 -19.67 21.63
C ASP A 295 -29.37 -19.72 20.58
N ASP A 296 -30.57 -19.24 20.93
CA ASP A 296 -31.66 -18.95 20.01
C ASP A 296 -32.12 -17.48 20.11
N VAL A 297 -32.12 -16.78 18.98
CA VAL A 297 -32.62 -15.40 18.87
C VAL A 297 -34.12 -15.29 19.18
N SER A 298 -34.85 -16.41 19.20
CA SER A 298 -36.26 -16.41 19.57
C SER A 298 -36.49 -16.11 21.07
N GLU A 299 -35.46 -16.29 21.90
CA GLU A 299 -35.51 -16.19 23.36
C GLU A 299 -35.26 -14.78 23.90
N ILE A 300 -34.69 -13.88 23.10
CA ILE A 300 -34.46 -12.48 23.49
C ILE A 300 -35.72 -11.63 23.31
N ASP A 301 -35.78 -10.53 24.06
CA ASP A 301 -36.87 -9.56 24.03
C ASP A 301 -37.11 -9.02 22.61
N VAL A 302 -38.40 -8.83 22.28
CA VAL A 302 -38.83 -8.39 20.96
C VAL A 302 -38.26 -7.01 20.57
N GLU A 303 -38.04 -6.13 21.55
CA GLU A 303 -37.41 -4.82 21.35
C GLU A 303 -35.96 -4.97 20.89
N ARG A 304 -35.18 -5.86 21.53
CA ARG A 304 -33.80 -6.16 21.11
C ARG A 304 -33.74 -6.91 19.78
N ARG A 305 -34.65 -7.86 19.56
CA ARG A 305 -34.71 -8.62 18.31
C ARG A 305 -35.03 -7.74 17.10
N ASN A 306 -35.85 -6.71 17.29
CA ASN A 306 -36.23 -5.77 16.22
C ASN A 306 -35.26 -4.62 16.05
N GLY A 307 -34.74 -4.08 17.16
CA GLY A 307 -33.94 -2.86 17.19
C GLY A 307 -32.44 -3.07 16.93
N TYR A 308 -31.97 -4.31 16.89
CA TYR A 308 -30.56 -4.64 16.72
C TYR A 308 -30.37 -5.69 15.61
N ALA A 309 -29.31 -5.53 14.81
CA ALA A 309 -29.02 -6.42 13.69
C ALA A 309 -28.25 -7.66 14.17
N TRP A 310 -28.97 -8.71 14.55
CA TRP A 310 -28.40 -10.00 14.98
C TRP A 310 -27.90 -10.88 13.83
N TYR A 311 -28.36 -10.62 12.61
CA TYR A 311 -27.89 -11.29 11.40
C TYR A 311 -27.60 -10.26 10.31
N GLY A 312 -26.56 -10.50 9.51
CA GLY A 312 -26.18 -9.62 8.41
C GLY A 312 -25.28 -10.27 7.38
N SER A 313 -25.00 -9.55 6.29
CA SER A 313 -24.24 -10.02 5.13
C SER A 313 -22.89 -9.31 4.92
N VAL A 314 -22.44 -8.51 5.89
CA VAL A 314 -21.14 -7.79 5.81
C VAL A 314 -19.97 -8.71 5.41
N PRO A 315 -19.87 -9.95 5.95
CA PRO A 315 -18.81 -10.89 5.55
C PRO A 315 -18.71 -11.22 4.06
N GLU A 316 -19.78 -11.10 3.26
CA GLU A 316 -19.73 -11.36 1.81
C GLU A 316 -18.67 -10.49 1.13
N LYS A 317 -18.51 -9.24 1.56
CA LYS A 317 -17.52 -8.32 1.00
C LYS A 317 -16.09 -8.80 1.25
N ALA A 318 -15.82 -9.32 2.45
CA ALA A 318 -14.51 -9.89 2.78
C ALA A 318 -14.22 -11.15 1.94
N LEU A 319 -15.22 -12.03 1.76
CA LEU A 319 -15.08 -13.21 0.92
C LEU A 319 -14.82 -12.87 -0.55
N ALA A 320 -15.53 -11.87 -1.10
CA ALA A 320 -15.31 -11.39 -2.46
C ALA A 320 -13.91 -10.78 -2.64
N ARG A 321 -13.45 -9.95 -1.70
CA ARG A 321 -12.10 -9.37 -1.72
C ARG A 321 -11.02 -10.45 -1.62
N TYR A 322 -11.24 -11.47 -0.80
CA TYR A 322 -10.34 -12.60 -0.66
C TYR A 322 -10.21 -13.40 -1.95
N ALA A 323 -11.30 -13.59 -2.70
CA ALA A 323 -11.24 -14.30 -3.98
C ALA A 323 -10.27 -13.64 -4.97
N ALA A 324 -10.16 -12.30 -4.95
CA ALA A 324 -9.16 -11.55 -5.71
C ALA A 324 -7.77 -11.55 -5.06
N TRP A 325 -7.69 -11.41 -3.72
CA TRP A 325 -6.43 -11.32 -2.98
C TRP A 325 -5.65 -12.64 -2.96
N SER A 326 -6.35 -13.77 -2.89
CA SER A 326 -5.74 -15.12 -2.79
C SER A 326 -5.33 -15.71 -4.14
N GLN A 327 -5.57 -14.99 -5.24
CA GLN A 327 -5.04 -15.42 -6.53
C GLN A 327 -3.50 -15.41 -6.48
N PRO A 328 -2.82 -16.42 -7.03
CA PRO A 328 -1.38 -16.40 -7.15
C PRO A 328 -0.93 -15.12 -7.86
N ILE A 329 -0.14 -14.28 -7.18
CA ILE A 329 0.45 -13.09 -7.81
C ILE A 329 1.54 -13.60 -8.73
N LYS A 330 1.30 -13.59 -10.04
CA LYS A 330 2.37 -13.80 -11.03
C LYS A 330 3.38 -12.67 -10.89
N PRO A 331 4.67 -12.96 -10.62
CA PRO A 331 5.67 -11.91 -10.45
C PRO A 331 5.82 -11.10 -11.73
N VAL A 332 6.34 -9.90 -11.61
CA VAL A 332 6.88 -9.20 -12.78
C VAL A 332 8.25 -9.79 -13.07
N ARG A 333 8.61 -9.93 -14.35
CA ARG A 333 9.95 -10.29 -14.79
C ARG A 333 10.67 -9.10 -15.38
N VAL A 334 11.95 -8.96 -15.05
CA VAL A 334 12.85 -7.98 -15.65
C VAL A 334 14.06 -8.73 -16.20
N ILE A 335 14.31 -8.63 -17.50
CA ILE A 335 15.48 -9.23 -18.15
C ILE A 335 16.41 -8.09 -18.57
N LEU A 336 17.65 -8.11 -18.09
CA LEU A 336 18.66 -7.11 -18.44
C LEU A 336 19.49 -7.63 -19.61
N VAL A 337 19.50 -6.91 -20.72
CA VAL A 337 20.20 -7.27 -21.96
C VAL A 337 21.17 -6.15 -22.30
N GLY A 338 22.47 -6.44 -22.31
CA GLY A 338 23.45 -5.40 -22.59
C GLY A 338 24.91 -5.83 -22.55
N ASP A 339 25.78 -4.83 -22.58
CA ASP A 339 27.23 -4.99 -22.58
C ASP A 339 27.85 -5.16 -21.17
N SER A 340 29.18 -5.01 -21.07
CA SER A 340 29.94 -5.20 -19.83
C SER A 340 29.56 -4.26 -18.69
N THR A 341 28.97 -3.10 -18.97
CA THR A 341 28.55 -2.14 -17.93
C THR A 341 27.21 -2.48 -17.29
N MET A 342 26.49 -3.46 -17.84
CA MET A 342 25.28 -4.06 -17.27
C MET A 342 25.53 -5.49 -16.76
N ALA A 343 26.43 -6.22 -17.42
CA ALA A 343 26.72 -7.63 -17.15
C ALA A 343 27.16 -7.93 -15.69
N PRO A 344 27.01 -9.19 -15.24
CA PRO A 344 27.62 -9.65 -14.00
C PRO A 344 29.14 -9.40 -13.97
N ASN A 345 29.70 -9.17 -12.78
CA ASN A 345 31.14 -8.99 -12.56
C ASN A 345 31.78 -7.85 -13.38
N GLY A 346 31.12 -6.69 -13.45
CA GLY A 346 31.65 -5.53 -14.16
C GLY A 346 30.62 -4.43 -14.47
N GLY A 347 29.34 -4.70 -14.20
CA GLY A 347 28.24 -3.76 -14.42
C GLY A 347 27.33 -3.59 -13.22
N TYR A 348 26.30 -2.75 -13.38
CA TYR A 348 25.33 -2.44 -12.33
C TYR A 348 24.19 -3.47 -12.22
N GLY A 349 24.05 -4.39 -13.18
CA GLY A 349 22.82 -5.18 -13.34
C GLY A 349 22.48 -6.07 -12.14
N ASP A 350 23.48 -6.69 -11.50
CA ASP A 350 23.23 -7.54 -10.32
C ASP A 350 22.79 -6.70 -9.11
N ALA A 351 23.39 -5.51 -8.93
CA ALA A 351 23.01 -4.57 -7.89
C ALA A 351 21.58 -4.03 -8.10
N LEU A 352 21.14 -3.88 -9.35
CA LEU A 352 19.75 -3.57 -9.69
C LEU A 352 18.83 -4.75 -9.39
N CYS A 353 19.17 -5.96 -9.81
CA CYS A 353 18.35 -7.14 -9.55
C CYS A 353 18.14 -7.41 -8.05
N ARG A 354 19.17 -7.23 -7.22
CA ARG A 354 19.04 -7.33 -5.74
C ARG A 354 18.03 -6.34 -5.17
N ARG A 355 17.91 -5.15 -5.75
CA ARG A 355 16.96 -4.09 -5.32
C ARG A 355 15.53 -4.33 -5.81
N LEU A 356 15.36 -5.14 -6.84
CA LEU A 356 14.04 -5.50 -7.39
C LEU A 356 13.45 -6.74 -6.70
N ALA A 357 14.29 -7.56 -6.06
CA ALA A 357 13.88 -8.74 -5.31
C ALA A 357 13.14 -8.39 -4.00
N PRO A 358 12.25 -9.28 -3.49
CA PRO A 358 11.83 -10.56 -4.09
C PRO A 358 10.65 -10.43 -5.06
N ARG A 359 10.04 -9.25 -5.17
CA ARG A 359 8.75 -9.05 -5.86
C ARG A 359 8.86 -9.09 -7.39
N VAL A 360 10.07 -8.96 -7.91
CA VAL A 360 10.39 -9.04 -9.34
C VAL A 360 11.41 -10.14 -9.57
N ALA A 361 11.10 -11.05 -10.50
CA ALA A 361 12.06 -12.00 -11.03
C ALA A 361 13.02 -11.27 -11.97
N CYS A 362 14.19 -10.88 -11.47
CA CYS A 362 15.19 -10.16 -12.25
C CYS A 362 16.30 -11.10 -12.75
N LEU A 363 16.52 -11.10 -14.06
CA LEU A 363 17.53 -11.91 -14.74
C LEU A 363 18.57 -10.99 -15.39
N ASN A 364 19.78 -10.95 -14.85
CA ASN A 364 20.88 -10.24 -15.50
C ASN A 364 21.48 -11.11 -16.62
N LYS A 365 21.18 -10.77 -17.87
CA LYS A 365 21.68 -11.43 -19.08
C LYS A 365 22.63 -10.53 -19.87
N GLY A 366 23.18 -9.49 -19.26
CA GLY A 366 24.27 -8.72 -19.85
C GLY A 366 25.49 -9.60 -20.11
N ARG A 367 26.22 -9.33 -21.20
CA ARG A 367 27.41 -10.09 -21.60
C ARG A 367 28.59 -9.17 -21.81
N ALA A 368 29.65 -9.41 -21.05
CA ALA A 368 30.83 -8.57 -21.08
C ALA A 368 31.47 -8.54 -22.49
N GLY A 369 31.83 -7.35 -22.94
CA GLY A 369 32.52 -7.14 -24.21
C GLY A 369 31.67 -7.27 -25.47
N ARG A 370 30.35 -7.47 -25.37
CA ARG A 370 29.46 -7.61 -26.54
C ARG A 370 28.91 -6.27 -27.00
N SER A 371 28.64 -6.16 -28.29
CA SER A 371 27.96 -5.04 -28.94
C SER A 371 26.54 -5.43 -29.34
N THR A 372 25.78 -4.50 -29.92
CA THR A 372 24.46 -4.81 -30.49
C THR A 372 24.52 -5.92 -31.53
N SER A 373 25.59 -5.98 -32.34
CA SER A 373 25.77 -7.01 -33.37
C SER A 373 26.25 -8.34 -32.77
N SER A 374 27.33 -8.31 -31.98
CA SER A 374 27.95 -9.56 -31.50
C SER A 374 27.09 -10.30 -30.47
N TYR A 375 26.27 -9.59 -29.66
CA TYR A 375 25.35 -10.23 -28.72
C TYR A 375 24.37 -11.19 -29.43
N ARG A 376 23.85 -10.78 -30.60
CA ARG A 376 22.98 -11.64 -31.42
C ARG A 376 23.77 -12.69 -32.17
N ALA A 377 24.87 -12.32 -32.81
CA ALA A 377 25.66 -13.25 -33.63
C ALA A 377 26.19 -14.45 -32.80
N GLU A 378 26.47 -14.24 -31.52
CA GLU A 378 26.91 -15.28 -30.58
C GLU A 378 25.75 -16.06 -29.93
N GLY A 379 24.50 -15.81 -30.30
CA GLY A 379 23.33 -16.58 -29.84
C GLY A 379 22.74 -16.17 -28.49
N TYR A 380 23.25 -15.12 -27.83
CA TYR A 380 22.68 -14.71 -26.53
C TYR A 380 21.27 -14.16 -26.65
N TRP A 381 20.93 -13.54 -27.77
CA TRP A 381 19.54 -13.11 -28.00
C TRP A 381 18.58 -14.31 -28.13
N GLU A 382 19.04 -15.44 -28.65
CA GLU A 382 18.25 -16.66 -28.72
C GLU A 382 17.88 -17.19 -27.34
N GLU A 383 18.81 -17.11 -26.39
CA GLU A 383 18.55 -17.38 -24.97
C GLU A 383 17.43 -16.48 -24.43
N ILE A 384 17.43 -15.18 -24.79
CA ILE A 384 16.37 -14.25 -24.39
C ILE A 384 15.03 -14.60 -25.03
N ARG A 385 15.01 -14.94 -26.33
CA ARG A 385 13.78 -15.36 -27.03
C ARG A 385 13.15 -16.57 -26.35
N GLY A 386 13.95 -17.59 -26.00
CA GLY A 386 13.47 -18.75 -25.25
C GLY A 386 12.84 -18.37 -23.89
N LEU A 387 13.46 -17.46 -23.14
CA LEU A 387 12.87 -16.96 -21.89
C LEU A 387 11.54 -16.24 -22.14
N LEU A 388 11.42 -15.47 -23.21
CA LEU A 388 10.20 -14.72 -23.54
C LEU A 388 9.01 -15.62 -23.90
N GLU A 389 9.24 -16.87 -24.33
CA GLU A 389 8.16 -17.86 -24.53
C GLU A 389 7.44 -18.23 -23.21
N GLU A 390 8.11 -18.05 -22.06
CA GLU A 390 7.55 -18.27 -20.71
C GLU A 390 6.76 -17.08 -20.17
N ASN A 391 6.48 -16.04 -20.98
CA ASN A 391 5.80 -14.81 -20.52
C ASN A 391 4.46 -15.06 -19.81
N ARG A 392 3.78 -16.18 -20.11
CA ARG A 392 2.49 -16.55 -19.50
C ARG A 392 2.55 -16.73 -17.97
N ASP A 393 3.72 -17.02 -17.40
CA ASP A 393 3.88 -17.26 -15.96
C ASP A 393 4.13 -15.96 -15.17
N PHE A 394 4.28 -14.84 -15.88
CA PHE A 394 4.52 -13.52 -15.31
C PHE A 394 3.32 -12.59 -15.56
N SER A 395 3.12 -11.61 -14.68
CA SER A 395 2.08 -10.59 -14.90
C SER A 395 2.49 -9.59 -15.97
N GLN A 396 3.79 -9.33 -16.09
CA GLN A 396 4.42 -8.58 -17.17
C GLN A 396 5.91 -8.94 -17.23
N THR A 397 6.48 -8.96 -18.44
CA THR A 397 7.94 -9.00 -18.65
C THR A 397 8.43 -7.68 -19.22
N TYR A 398 9.50 -7.14 -18.64
CA TYR A 398 10.25 -5.99 -19.15
C TYR A 398 11.63 -6.44 -19.61
N VAL A 399 12.09 -5.91 -20.74
CA VAL A 399 13.45 -6.19 -21.27
C VAL A 399 14.20 -4.88 -21.34
N LEU A 400 15.17 -4.67 -20.45
CA LEU A 400 16.01 -3.48 -20.45
C LEU A 400 17.17 -3.70 -21.42
N ILE A 401 17.26 -2.89 -22.47
CA ILE A 401 18.22 -3.07 -23.56
C ILE A 401 19.24 -1.92 -23.53
N GLN A 402 20.51 -2.24 -23.23
CA GLN A 402 21.61 -1.27 -23.15
C GLN A 402 22.85 -1.70 -23.93
N PHE A 403 23.24 -0.93 -24.93
CA PHE A 403 24.50 -1.11 -25.66
C PHE A 403 25.12 0.23 -26.05
N GLY A 404 26.30 0.21 -26.65
CA GLY A 404 27.01 1.40 -27.12
C GLY A 404 28.52 1.33 -26.88
N HIS A 405 28.97 0.73 -25.77
CA HIS A 405 30.41 0.74 -25.43
C HIS A 405 31.27 -0.04 -26.43
N ASN A 406 30.78 -1.19 -26.88
CA ASN A 406 31.52 -2.07 -27.79
C ASN A 406 31.16 -1.85 -29.27
N ASP A 407 30.10 -1.10 -29.51
CA ASP A 407 29.64 -0.64 -30.82
C ASP A 407 30.54 0.48 -31.38
N GLN A 408 31.23 1.23 -30.50
CA GLN A 408 32.22 2.22 -30.90
C GLN A 408 33.31 1.63 -31.83
N PRO A 409 33.87 2.43 -32.76
CA PRO A 409 34.98 2.02 -33.62
C PRO A 409 36.21 1.51 -32.87
N GLY A 410 37.03 0.70 -33.54
CA GLY A 410 38.31 0.21 -32.99
C GLY A 410 38.23 -1.11 -32.24
N LYS A 411 37.11 -1.85 -32.34
CA LYS A 411 36.91 -3.16 -31.71
C LYS A 411 36.55 -4.21 -32.77
N PRO A 412 37.56 -4.90 -33.35
CA PRO A 412 37.34 -5.90 -34.39
C PRO A 412 36.29 -6.94 -33.99
N GLY A 413 35.34 -7.20 -34.91
CA GLY A 413 34.23 -8.13 -34.70
C GLY A 413 33.11 -7.62 -33.78
N ARG A 414 33.17 -6.36 -33.32
CA ARG A 414 32.18 -5.81 -32.37
C ARG A 414 31.69 -4.41 -32.74
N SER A 415 32.53 -3.56 -33.31
CA SER A 415 32.13 -2.23 -33.77
C SER A 415 30.95 -2.32 -34.75
N THR A 416 30.02 -1.35 -34.68
CA THR A 416 28.89 -1.22 -35.58
C THR A 416 28.80 0.21 -36.10
N ASP A 417 28.36 0.40 -37.34
CA ASP A 417 28.11 1.73 -37.87
C ASP A 417 27.00 2.44 -37.07
N LEU A 418 27.29 3.67 -36.62
CA LEU A 418 26.40 4.43 -35.76
C LEU A 418 25.12 4.89 -36.48
N LYS A 419 25.15 5.06 -37.80
CA LYS A 419 24.02 5.52 -38.58
C LYS A 419 23.17 4.37 -39.10
N THR A 420 23.79 3.31 -39.60
CA THR A 420 23.09 2.24 -40.34
C THR A 420 22.89 0.97 -39.53
N GLU A 421 23.80 0.60 -38.64
CA GLU A 421 23.76 -0.70 -37.95
C GLU A 421 23.26 -0.59 -36.51
N PHE A 422 23.83 0.30 -35.70
CA PHE A 422 23.50 0.40 -34.27
C PHE A 422 22.00 0.66 -34.01
N PRO A 423 21.36 1.68 -34.64
CA PRO A 423 19.94 1.95 -34.41
C PRO A 423 19.05 0.80 -34.92
N ALA A 424 19.41 0.21 -36.06
CA ALA A 424 18.67 -0.91 -36.64
C ALA A 424 18.72 -2.15 -35.73
N ASN A 425 19.89 -2.47 -35.16
CA ASN A 425 20.04 -3.58 -34.22
C ASN A 425 19.25 -3.34 -32.92
N MET A 426 19.34 -2.13 -32.35
CA MET A 426 18.59 -1.74 -31.16
C MET A 426 17.08 -1.83 -31.38
N GLY A 427 16.60 -1.30 -32.51
CA GLY A 427 15.20 -1.40 -32.93
C GLY A 427 14.74 -2.84 -33.07
N ARG A 428 15.55 -3.70 -33.71
CA ARG A 428 15.22 -5.11 -33.90
C ARG A 428 15.07 -5.87 -32.57
N TYR A 429 15.94 -5.63 -31.59
CA TYR A 429 15.76 -6.23 -30.26
C TYR A 429 14.43 -5.82 -29.60
N ALA A 430 14.07 -4.54 -29.72
CA ALA A 430 12.82 -4.04 -29.19
C ALA A 430 11.61 -4.63 -29.92
N ASP A 431 11.62 -4.64 -31.25
CA ASP A 431 10.52 -5.13 -32.08
C ASP A 431 10.27 -6.63 -31.82
N GLU A 432 11.34 -7.43 -31.69
CA GLU A 432 11.23 -8.85 -31.37
C GLU A 432 10.74 -9.09 -29.92
N ALA A 433 11.11 -8.23 -28.95
CA ALA A 433 10.55 -8.31 -27.60
C ALA A 433 9.05 -7.98 -27.56
N VAL A 434 8.62 -6.93 -28.27
CA VAL A 434 7.21 -6.54 -28.40
C VAL A 434 6.37 -7.68 -28.98
N ALA A 435 6.89 -8.39 -29.98
CA ALA A 435 6.20 -9.52 -30.61
C ALA A 435 5.86 -10.66 -29.63
N THR A 436 6.49 -10.72 -28.46
CA THR A 436 6.22 -11.72 -27.41
C THR A 436 5.28 -11.22 -26.30
N GLY A 437 4.81 -9.98 -26.39
CA GLY A 437 4.04 -9.30 -25.34
C GLY A 437 4.89 -8.72 -24.20
N ALA A 438 6.22 -8.77 -24.31
CA ALA A 438 7.11 -8.07 -23.38
C ALA A 438 7.21 -6.58 -23.72
N VAL A 439 7.55 -5.77 -22.72
CA VAL A 439 7.76 -4.33 -22.89
C VAL A 439 9.27 -4.06 -22.93
N PRO A 440 9.86 -3.78 -24.10
CA PRO A 440 11.25 -3.34 -24.16
C PRO A 440 11.38 -1.94 -23.57
N VAL A 441 12.45 -1.73 -22.82
CA VAL A 441 12.82 -0.45 -22.21
C VAL A 441 14.21 -0.12 -22.72
N MET A 442 14.30 0.97 -23.49
CA MET A 442 15.59 1.39 -24.03
C MET A 442 16.40 2.03 -22.92
N VAL A 443 17.68 1.68 -22.81
CA VAL A 443 18.59 2.23 -21.81
C VAL A 443 19.78 2.84 -22.52
N THR A 444 20.01 4.14 -22.34
CA THR A 444 21.20 4.79 -22.91
C THR A 444 22.47 4.27 -22.22
N PRO A 445 23.61 4.15 -22.91
CA PRO A 445 24.82 3.56 -22.34
C PRO A 445 25.34 4.37 -21.15
N LEU A 446 25.75 3.67 -20.09
CA LEU A 446 26.41 4.27 -18.93
C LEU A 446 27.56 5.20 -19.36
N ALA A 447 27.69 6.37 -18.73
CA ALA A 447 28.81 7.26 -18.99
C ALA A 447 30.15 6.63 -18.59
N ARG A 448 31.20 6.89 -19.38
CA ARG A 448 32.58 6.63 -18.94
C ARG A 448 33.00 7.69 -17.93
N ARG A 449 33.86 7.29 -17.01
CA ARG A 449 34.39 8.16 -15.95
C ARG A 449 35.75 8.76 -16.36
N THR A 450 35.90 9.07 -17.64
CA THR A 450 37.10 9.72 -18.19
C THR A 450 36.95 11.22 -18.06
N PHE A 451 37.92 11.87 -17.40
CA PHE A 451 37.94 13.31 -17.24
C PHE A 451 39.05 13.93 -18.09
N GLU A 452 38.73 15.05 -18.72
CA GLU A 452 39.66 15.89 -19.46
C GLU A 452 39.50 17.32 -18.95
N ASN A 453 40.59 17.92 -18.43
CA ASN A 453 40.57 19.26 -17.85
C ASN A 453 39.48 19.46 -16.78
N GLY A 454 39.27 18.46 -15.92
CA GLY A 454 38.29 18.48 -14.84
C GLY A 454 36.83 18.30 -15.26
N LYS A 455 36.56 17.98 -16.54
CA LYS A 455 35.21 17.70 -17.06
C LYS A 455 35.12 16.29 -17.64
N LEU A 456 33.97 15.64 -17.51
CA LEU A 456 33.75 14.33 -18.12
C LEU A 456 33.79 14.42 -19.65
N ALA A 457 34.61 13.57 -20.28
CA ALA A 457 34.67 13.42 -21.71
C ALA A 457 33.47 12.58 -22.18
N ASP A 458 32.56 13.21 -22.92
CA ASP A 458 31.34 12.57 -23.40
C ASP A 458 31.55 11.77 -24.69
N THR A 459 32.22 10.63 -24.54
CA THR A 459 32.54 9.76 -25.69
C THR A 459 31.36 8.94 -26.19
N LEU A 460 30.26 8.86 -25.43
CA LEU A 460 29.11 8.00 -25.72
C LEU A 460 27.84 8.78 -26.11
N ALA A 461 27.85 10.11 -26.04
CA ALA A 461 26.77 10.99 -26.50
C ALA A 461 26.12 10.56 -27.83
N PRO A 462 26.88 10.22 -28.89
CA PRO A 462 26.27 9.83 -30.15
C PRO A 462 25.46 8.52 -30.08
N TRP A 463 25.92 7.52 -29.33
CA TRP A 463 25.22 6.24 -29.11
C TRP A 463 24.01 6.41 -28.18
N ALA A 464 24.14 7.28 -27.17
CA ALA A 464 23.01 7.68 -26.33
C ALA A 464 21.93 8.39 -27.15
N ALA A 465 22.30 9.34 -28.02
CA ALA A 465 21.37 10.02 -28.92
C ALA A 465 20.64 9.05 -29.86
N ALA A 466 21.37 8.10 -30.46
CA ALA A 466 20.77 7.06 -31.30
C ALA A 466 19.78 6.19 -30.51
N THR A 467 20.11 5.81 -29.27
CA THR A 467 19.21 5.03 -28.40
C THR A 467 17.94 5.82 -28.05
N ARG A 468 18.05 7.11 -27.74
CA ARG A 468 16.89 8.00 -27.51
C ARG A 468 16.02 8.13 -28.75
N ALA A 469 16.63 8.21 -29.93
CA ALA A 469 15.91 8.28 -31.20
C ALA A 469 15.09 7.00 -31.45
N VAL A 470 15.70 5.82 -31.26
CA VAL A 470 14.99 4.53 -31.36
C VAL A 470 13.82 4.45 -30.39
N ALA A 471 14.03 4.87 -29.13
CA ALA A 471 12.97 4.88 -28.13
C ALA A 471 11.81 5.82 -28.52
N SER A 472 12.12 7.03 -28.99
CA SER A 472 11.14 8.02 -29.42
C SER A 472 10.34 7.55 -30.65
N GLU A 473 11.03 7.08 -31.69
CA GLU A 473 10.43 6.59 -32.93
C GLU A 473 9.42 5.47 -32.67
N ARG A 474 9.77 4.53 -31.79
CA ARG A 474 8.95 3.37 -31.42
C ARG A 474 8.03 3.63 -30.23
N ARG A 475 8.04 4.83 -29.65
CA ARG A 475 7.29 5.22 -28.44
C ARG A 475 7.52 4.27 -27.25
N LEU A 476 8.76 3.84 -27.09
CA LEU A 476 9.17 2.93 -26.03
C LEU A 476 9.57 3.70 -24.77
N PRO A 477 9.38 3.12 -23.57
CA PRO A 477 9.95 3.64 -22.34
C PRO A 477 11.48 3.79 -22.47
N LEU A 478 12.01 4.86 -21.88
CA LEU A 478 13.43 5.20 -21.92
C LEU A 478 13.96 5.39 -20.49
N VAL A 479 15.04 4.68 -20.18
CA VAL A 479 15.92 4.97 -19.05
C VAL A 479 17.10 5.77 -19.59
N ASP A 480 17.13 7.08 -19.36
CA ASP A 480 18.24 7.91 -19.80
C ASP A 480 19.43 7.88 -18.82
N LEU A 481 20.00 6.67 -18.65
CA LEU A 481 21.11 6.42 -17.75
C LEU A 481 22.35 7.25 -18.13
N HIS A 482 22.60 7.48 -19.41
CA HIS A 482 23.73 8.28 -19.86
C HIS A 482 23.70 9.69 -19.26
N THR A 483 22.61 10.44 -19.44
CA THR A 483 22.45 11.78 -18.86
C THR A 483 22.55 11.73 -17.33
N ALA A 484 21.81 10.81 -16.70
CA ALA A 484 21.77 10.72 -15.24
C ALA A 484 23.13 10.36 -14.62
N SER A 485 23.91 9.48 -15.27
CA SER A 485 25.23 9.09 -14.82
C SER A 485 26.29 10.15 -15.09
N MET A 486 26.22 10.89 -16.21
CA MET A 486 27.07 12.07 -16.44
C MET A 486 26.91 13.09 -15.32
N THR A 487 25.66 13.41 -14.94
CA THR A 487 25.38 14.32 -13.82
C THR A 487 25.94 13.79 -12.50
N ALA A 488 25.71 12.51 -12.20
CA ALA A 488 26.18 11.90 -10.95
C ALA A 488 27.71 11.88 -10.85
N PHE A 489 28.41 11.45 -11.91
CA PHE A 489 29.87 11.38 -11.92
C PHE A 489 30.52 12.77 -11.91
N ALA A 490 29.93 13.76 -12.59
CA ALA A 490 30.41 15.14 -12.53
C ALA A 490 30.32 15.70 -11.11
N ALA A 491 29.25 15.39 -10.37
CA ALA A 491 29.08 15.82 -8.98
C ALA A 491 30.06 15.12 -8.02
N LEU A 492 30.43 13.86 -8.28
CA LEU A 492 31.46 13.15 -7.50
C LEU A 492 32.88 13.67 -7.77
N GLY A 493 33.13 14.16 -8.98
CA GLY A 493 34.45 14.56 -9.43
C GLY A 493 35.34 13.38 -9.81
N GLU A 494 36.51 13.68 -10.38
CA GLU A 494 37.41 12.70 -10.99
C GLU A 494 37.96 11.66 -10.01
N ALA A 495 38.48 12.12 -8.87
CA ALA A 495 39.12 11.26 -7.88
C ALA A 495 38.14 10.20 -7.36
N GLU A 496 36.94 10.62 -6.94
CA GLU A 496 35.93 9.71 -6.42
C GLU A 496 35.35 8.80 -7.51
N SER A 497 35.11 9.33 -8.71
CA SER A 497 34.64 8.55 -9.86
C SER A 497 35.62 7.44 -10.27
N THR A 498 36.93 7.66 -10.11
CA THR A 498 37.97 6.65 -10.39
C THR A 498 37.85 5.45 -9.45
N THR A 499 37.43 5.65 -8.20
CA THR A 499 37.26 4.56 -7.21
C THR A 499 36.11 3.60 -7.52
N LEU A 500 35.26 3.93 -8.50
CA LEU A 500 34.11 3.12 -8.88
C LEU A 500 34.46 2.01 -9.87
N GLY A 501 35.68 2.02 -10.41
CA GLY A 501 36.20 0.98 -11.28
C GLY A 501 36.79 -0.22 -10.53
N PRO A 502 36.89 -1.39 -11.17
CA PRO A 502 37.65 -2.51 -10.61
C PRO A 502 39.12 -2.09 -10.36
N PRO A 503 39.81 -2.76 -9.42
CA PRO A 503 41.22 -2.50 -9.21
C PRO A 503 42.00 -2.72 -10.52
N PRO A 504 43.06 -1.93 -10.77
CA PRO A 504 43.89 -2.09 -11.96
C PRO A 504 44.42 -3.51 -12.04
N LYS A 505 44.41 -4.09 -13.25
CA LYS A 505 45.13 -5.34 -13.51
C LYS A 505 46.64 -5.08 -13.43
N THR A 506 47.41 -6.10 -13.13
CA THR A 506 48.89 -6.04 -12.95
C THR A 506 49.64 -5.46 -14.16
N ASP A 507 49.03 -5.48 -15.34
CA ASP A 507 49.54 -5.01 -16.63
C ASP A 507 48.75 -3.83 -17.23
N ALA A 508 47.82 -3.22 -16.46
CA ALA A 508 46.96 -2.17 -16.96
C ALA A 508 47.70 -0.83 -17.13
N LYS A 509 47.46 -0.15 -18.26
CA LYS A 509 48.01 1.20 -18.54
C LYS A 509 47.34 2.34 -17.75
N GLY A 510 46.45 2.03 -16.80
CA GLY A 510 45.69 2.99 -16.02
C GLY A 510 44.46 2.37 -15.36
N PRO A 511 43.67 3.16 -14.60
CA PRO A 511 42.44 2.70 -13.96
C PRO A 511 41.37 2.34 -14.99
N ASP A 512 40.48 1.41 -14.64
CA ASP A 512 39.32 1.07 -15.47
C ASP A 512 38.17 2.07 -15.24
N LEU A 513 38.01 2.99 -16.18
CA LEU A 513 37.01 4.05 -16.13
C LEU A 513 35.71 3.69 -16.86
N THR A 514 35.56 2.43 -17.31
CA THR A 514 34.35 1.93 -17.98
C THR A 514 33.57 0.99 -17.06
N HIS A 515 34.19 -0.10 -16.61
CA HIS A 515 33.53 -1.13 -15.81
C HIS A 515 33.34 -0.69 -14.36
N LEU A 516 32.37 -1.27 -13.66
CA LEU A 516 32.07 -0.97 -12.27
C LEU A 516 32.60 -2.07 -11.35
N ASN A 517 33.15 -1.67 -10.21
CA ASN A 517 33.26 -2.53 -9.04
C ASN A 517 31.95 -2.52 -8.24
N GLU A 518 31.93 -3.19 -7.09
CA GLU A 518 30.76 -3.21 -6.21
C GLU A 518 30.30 -1.81 -5.77
N LYS A 519 31.21 -0.94 -5.34
CA LYS A 519 30.91 0.46 -4.97
C LYS A 519 30.25 1.22 -6.12
N GLY A 520 30.80 1.08 -7.33
CA GLY A 520 30.24 1.68 -8.54
C GLY A 520 28.84 1.16 -8.87
N ALA A 521 28.63 -0.14 -8.78
CA ALA A 521 27.32 -0.76 -9.01
C ALA A 521 26.27 -0.28 -7.99
N GLU A 522 26.65 -0.11 -6.72
CA GLU A 522 25.77 0.37 -5.66
C GLU A 522 25.39 1.86 -5.78
N ILE A 523 26.19 2.66 -6.50
CA ILE A 523 25.87 4.06 -6.86
C ILE A 523 24.97 4.13 -8.10
N VAL A 524 25.25 3.31 -9.12
CA VAL A 524 24.54 3.37 -10.41
C VAL A 524 23.17 2.69 -10.35
N ALA A 525 23.03 1.56 -9.65
CA ALA A 525 21.78 0.82 -9.59
C ALA A 525 20.58 1.63 -9.05
N PRO A 526 20.71 2.46 -7.98
CA PRO A 526 19.65 3.37 -7.56
C PRO A 526 19.22 4.39 -8.61
N ILE A 527 20.16 4.89 -9.43
CA ILE A 527 19.87 5.81 -10.54
C ILE A 527 19.00 5.09 -11.55
N VAL A 528 19.43 3.92 -12.02
CA VAL A 528 18.68 3.11 -12.99
C VAL A 528 17.30 2.75 -12.46
N LEU A 529 17.20 2.34 -11.19
CA LEU A 529 15.92 1.99 -10.57
C LEU A 529 14.95 3.18 -10.58
N ARG A 530 15.42 4.39 -10.22
CA ARG A 530 14.59 5.61 -10.22
C ARG A 530 14.12 5.98 -11.62
N GLU A 531 15.03 5.98 -12.60
CA GLU A 531 14.68 6.28 -13.98
C GLU A 531 13.71 5.23 -14.56
N PHE A 532 13.93 3.95 -14.24
CA PHE A 532 13.08 2.85 -14.71
C PHE A 532 11.67 2.92 -14.13
N THR A 533 11.51 3.16 -12.83
CA THR A 533 10.17 3.31 -12.22
C THR A 533 9.46 4.58 -12.70
N GLY A 534 10.21 5.64 -13.03
CA GLY A 534 9.66 6.83 -13.69
C GLY A 534 9.17 6.56 -15.11
N ALA A 535 9.95 5.80 -15.90
CA ALA A 535 9.60 5.44 -17.28
C ALA A 535 8.48 4.41 -17.37
N VAL A 536 8.31 3.57 -16.34
CA VAL A 536 7.28 2.53 -16.27
C VAL A 536 6.54 2.61 -14.94
N PRO A 537 5.54 3.51 -14.82
CA PRO A 537 4.80 3.70 -13.57
C PRO A 537 4.06 2.44 -13.08
N ALA A 538 3.70 1.52 -13.99
CA ALA A 538 3.11 0.23 -13.65
C ALA A 538 4.06 -0.69 -12.84
N LEU A 539 5.37 -0.43 -12.87
CA LEU A 539 6.38 -1.07 -12.02
C LEU A 539 6.61 -0.30 -10.72
N SER A 540 5.77 0.67 -10.35
CA SER A 540 5.92 1.38 -9.07
C SER A 540 5.70 0.39 -7.92
N LEU A 541 6.77 -0.27 -7.52
CA LEU A 541 6.86 -1.04 -6.29
C LEU A 541 6.69 -0.02 -5.16
N PRO A 542 5.81 -0.27 -4.18
CA PRO A 542 5.82 0.51 -2.95
C PRO A 542 7.26 0.56 -2.42
N PRO A 543 7.73 1.70 -1.90
CA PRO A 543 9.11 1.82 -1.43
C PRO A 543 9.42 0.66 -0.50
N MET A 544 10.49 -0.10 -0.82
CA MET A 544 11.00 -1.11 0.10
C MET A 544 11.32 -0.41 1.42
N GLN A 545 10.66 -0.86 2.49
CA GLN A 545 11.07 -0.47 3.83
C GLN A 545 12.50 -0.97 4.00
N ARG A 546 13.44 -0.03 4.15
CA ARG A 546 14.81 -0.34 4.53
C ARG A 546 14.86 -0.84 5.96
#